data_AF-A0A353TYL3-F1
#
_entry.id   AF-A0A353TYL3-F1
#
_cell.length_a   1.000
_cell.length_b   1.000
_cell.length_c   1.000
_cell.angle_alpha   90.00
_cell.angle_beta   90.00
_cell.angle_gamma   90.00
#
_symmetry.space_group_name_H-M   'P 1'
#
loop_
_entity.id
_entity.type
_entity.pdbx_description
1 polymer ?
#
loop_
_entity_poly.entity_id
_entity_poly.type
_entity_poly.pdbx_seq_one_letter_code
_entity_poly.pdbx_strand_id
1 'polypeptide(L)'
;MRTKEINSASEVSSALLKNKKSTLKSALTILSLVLFFSFSAQPAFAHCDSFDGPTIKDAIEALETNNVNLILKWISPDQEAEVVPLFHKTYALKSGDKELYNIVEKHFLE
;
A
#
# COMPACT_ATOMS: atom_id res chain seq x y z
N MET A 1 -6.04 70.43 19.77
CA MET A 1 -4.68 69.93 20.10
C MET A 1 -4.69 68.39 20.11
N ARG A 2 -4.44 67.79 18.95
CA ARG A 2 -3.61 66.58 18.72
C ARG A 2 -3.78 65.30 19.58
N THR A 3 -4.98 64.85 19.94
CA THR A 3 -5.13 63.57 20.69
C THR A 3 -6.02 62.49 20.07
N LYS A 4 -6.88 62.79 19.07
CA LYS A 4 -7.75 61.76 18.46
C LYS A 4 -7.10 60.96 17.32
N GLU A 5 -6.14 61.56 16.59
CA GLU A 5 -5.47 60.94 15.44
C GLU A 5 -4.49 59.81 15.82
N ILE A 6 -3.87 59.91 17.00
CA ILE A 6 -2.80 58.98 17.43
C ILE A 6 -3.36 57.61 17.87
N ASN A 7 -4.57 57.59 18.47
CA ASN A 7 -5.22 56.34 18.87
C ASN A 7 -5.72 55.52 17.68
N SER A 8 -6.25 56.18 16.64
CA SER A 8 -6.77 55.50 15.45
C SER A 8 -5.66 54.79 14.66
N ALA A 9 -4.51 55.45 14.46
CA ALA A 9 -3.37 54.84 13.77
C ALA A 9 -2.74 53.65 14.54
N SER A 10 -2.71 53.72 15.88
CA SER A 10 -2.22 52.66 16.75
C SER A 10 -3.15 51.43 16.73
N GLU A 11 -4.46 51.64 16.79
CA GLU A 11 -5.46 50.57 16.74
C GLU A 11 -5.47 49.88 15.37
N VAL A 12 -5.43 50.64 14.28
CA VAL A 12 -5.33 50.07 12.91
C VAL A 12 -4.03 49.28 12.73
N SER A 13 -2.89 49.81 13.18
CA SER A 13 -1.61 49.11 13.10
C SER A 13 -1.60 47.81 13.91
N SER A 14 -2.17 47.83 15.13
CA SER A 14 -2.28 46.63 15.96
C SER A 14 -3.21 45.57 15.36
N ALA A 15 -4.33 45.97 14.74
CA ALA A 15 -5.25 45.08 14.05
C ALA A 15 -4.64 44.44 12.80
N LEU A 16 -3.90 45.22 11.99
CA LEU A 16 -3.17 44.69 10.82
C LEU A 16 -2.06 43.72 11.22
N LEU A 17 -1.31 44.02 12.28
CA LEU A 17 -0.28 43.11 12.81
C LEU A 17 -0.89 41.82 13.37
N LYS A 18 -2.06 41.90 14.02
CA LYS A 18 -2.79 40.74 14.55
C LYS A 18 -3.34 39.86 13.42
N ASN A 19 -3.89 40.46 12.37
CA ASN A 19 -4.36 39.73 11.18
C ASN A 19 -3.20 39.06 10.42
N LYS A 20 -2.08 39.78 10.20
CA LYS A 20 -0.87 39.23 9.57
C LYS A 20 -0.26 38.07 10.37
N LYS A 21 -0.30 38.12 11.71
CA LYS A 21 0.13 37.00 12.58
C LYS A 21 -0.81 35.80 12.48
N SER A 22 -2.12 36.02 12.31
CA SER A 22 -3.12 34.93 12.15
C SER A 22 -2.98 34.22 10.79
N THR A 23 -2.78 34.98 9.72
CA THR A 23 -2.56 34.43 8.37
C THR A 23 -1.23 33.69 8.26
N LEU A 24 -0.16 34.21 8.88
CA LEU A 24 1.14 33.54 8.95
C LEU A 24 1.09 32.22 9.73
N LYS A 25 0.37 32.18 10.86
CA LYS A 25 0.17 30.95 11.63
C LYS A 25 -0.60 29.91 10.81
N SER A 26 -1.67 30.33 10.13
CA SER A 26 -2.49 29.45 9.28
C SER A 26 -1.70 28.90 8.09
N ALA A 27 -0.87 29.73 7.45
CA ALA A 27 0.03 29.30 6.38
C ALA A 27 1.06 28.27 6.87
N LEU A 28 1.58 28.45 8.09
CA LEU A 28 2.53 27.52 8.70
C LEU A 28 1.88 26.17 9.05
N THR A 29 0.63 26.17 9.54
CA THR A 29 -0.10 24.91 9.79
C THR A 29 -0.41 24.18 8.49
N ILE A 30 -0.82 24.88 7.43
CA ILE A 30 -1.06 24.27 6.11
C ILE A 30 0.24 23.68 5.55
N LEU A 31 1.35 24.41 5.63
CA LEU A 31 2.66 23.94 5.18
C LEU A 31 3.11 22.69 5.95
N SER A 32 2.93 22.68 7.28
CA SER A 32 3.21 21.52 8.13
C SER A 32 2.39 20.30 7.73
N LEU A 33 1.09 20.48 7.45
CA LEU A 33 0.20 19.40 7.04
C LEU A 33 0.57 18.83 5.67
N VAL A 34 0.95 19.69 4.72
CA VAL A 34 1.42 19.27 3.38
C VAL A 34 2.73 18.48 3.47
N LEU A 35 3.67 18.93 4.31
CA LEU A 35 4.92 18.22 4.57
C LEU A 35 4.67 16.85 5.21
N PHE A 36 3.76 16.78 6.18
CA PHE A 36 3.39 15.51 6.83
C PHE A 36 2.78 14.52 5.84
N PHE A 37 1.89 14.97 4.96
CA PHE A 37 1.28 14.12 3.94
C PHE A 37 2.30 13.64 2.89
N SER A 38 3.24 14.51 2.51
CA SER A 38 4.29 14.17 1.53
C SER A 38 5.25 13.10 2.05
N PHE A 39 5.52 13.08 3.36
CA PHE A 39 6.38 12.06 3.97
C PHE A 39 5.67 10.71 4.20
N SER A 40 4.35 10.68 4.06
CA SER A 40 3.55 9.45 4.24
C SER A 40 3.42 8.59 2.97
N ALA A 41 3.96 9.05 1.84
CA ALA A 41 3.98 8.30 0.60
C ALA A 41 4.92 7.08 0.72
N GLN A 42 4.36 5.93 1.11
CA GLN A 42 5.07 4.66 1.11
C GLN A 42 5.27 4.18 -0.34
N PRO A 43 6.40 3.54 -0.66
CA PRO A 43 6.59 2.91 -1.96
C PRO A 43 5.55 1.81 -2.16
N ALA A 44 4.71 1.93 -3.19
CA ALA A 44 3.83 0.87 -3.61
C ALA A 44 4.64 -0.13 -4.46
N PHE A 45 4.79 -1.36 -3.97
CA PHE A 45 5.44 -2.43 -4.72
C PHE A 45 4.44 -3.00 -5.74
N ALA A 46 4.69 -2.75 -7.03
CA ALA A 46 3.85 -3.20 -8.15
C ALA A 46 4.38 -4.51 -8.79
N HIS A 47 4.81 -5.47 -7.97
CA HIS A 47 5.30 -6.77 -8.43
C HIS A 47 4.43 -7.89 -7.87
N CYS A 48 3.13 -7.81 -8.17
CA CYS A 48 2.15 -8.81 -7.75
C CYS A 48 2.41 -10.20 -8.38
N ASP A 49 3.23 -10.23 -9.43
CA ASP A 49 3.68 -11.39 -10.21
C ASP A 49 5.11 -11.86 -9.85
N SER A 50 5.75 -11.26 -8.83
CA SER A 50 7.02 -11.77 -8.32
C SER A 50 6.81 -13.01 -7.44
N PHE A 51 7.86 -13.83 -7.29
CA PHE A 51 7.90 -14.94 -6.33
C PHE A 51 7.63 -14.52 -4.87
N ASP A 52 7.85 -13.25 -4.53
CA ASP A 52 7.53 -12.70 -3.20
C ASP A 52 6.12 -12.07 -3.12
N GLY A 53 5.37 -12.14 -4.23
CA GLY A 53 4.06 -11.55 -4.42
C GLY A 53 2.93 -12.30 -3.68
N PRO A 54 1.74 -11.69 -3.57
CA PRO A 54 0.62 -12.27 -2.85
C PRO A 54 0.11 -13.57 -3.49
N THR A 55 0.10 -13.66 -4.82
CA THR A 55 -0.32 -14.86 -5.58
C THR A 55 0.48 -16.10 -5.18
N ILE A 56 1.80 -15.95 -5.09
CA ILE A 56 2.73 -17.05 -4.80
C ILE A 56 2.62 -17.49 -3.35
N LYS A 57 2.43 -16.54 -2.42
CA LYS A 57 2.19 -16.85 -1.00
C LYS A 57 0.93 -17.68 -0.81
N ASP A 58 -0.16 -17.30 -1.46
CA ASP A 58 -1.40 -18.08 -1.42
C ASP A 58 -1.25 -19.45 -2.10
N ALA A 59 -0.45 -19.56 -3.17
CA ALA A 59 -0.17 -20.83 -3.84
C ALA A 59 0.68 -21.79 -3.00
N ILE A 60 1.69 -21.28 -2.30
CA ILE A 60 2.46 -22.05 -1.31
C ILE A 60 1.53 -22.54 -0.20
N GLU A 61 0.71 -21.66 0.39
CA GLU A 61 -0.24 -22.04 1.44
C GLU A 61 -1.26 -23.09 0.94
N ALA A 62 -1.71 -22.97 -0.32
CA ALA A 62 -2.59 -23.95 -0.96
C ALA A 62 -1.92 -25.34 -1.02
N LEU A 63 -0.67 -25.43 -1.48
CA LEU A 63 0.09 -26.69 -1.53
C LEU A 63 0.45 -27.21 -0.13
N GLU A 64 0.64 -26.33 0.84
CA GLU A 64 0.86 -26.70 2.23
C GLU A 64 -0.36 -27.40 2.83
N THR A 65 -1.54 -26.80 2.62
CA THR A 65 -2.81 -27.20 3.24
C THR A 65 -3.69 -28.12 2.37
N ASN A 66 -3.27 -28.42 1.14
CA ASN A 66 -4.09 -29.11 0.13
C ASN A 66 -5.42 -28.39 -0.16
N ASN A 67 -5.40 -27.07 -0.24
CA ASN A 67 -6.61 -26.26 -0.44
C ASN A 67 -6.50 -25.37 -1.67
N VAL A 68 -6.92 -25.88 -2.82
CA VAL A 68 -6.88 -25.15 -4.11
C VAL A 68 -7.70 -23.85 -4.08
N ASN A 69 -8.71 -23.73 -3.21
CA ASN A 69 -9.57 -22.55 -3.16
C ASN A 69 -8.81 -21.27 -2.79
N LEU A 70 -7.64 -21.38 -2.14
CA LEU A 70 -6.81 -20.22 -1.79
C LEU A 70 -6.26 -19.51 -3.02
N ILE A 71 -6.03 -20.24 -4.13
CA ILE A 71 -5.52 -19.66 -5.37
C ILE A 71 -6.58 -19.28 -6.39
N LEU A 72 -7.80 -19.82 -6.31
CA LEU A 72 -8.85 -19.56 -7.32
C LEU A 72 -9.20 -18.08 -7.45
N LYS A 73 -9.00 -17.27 -6.39
CA LYS A 73 -9.17 -15.81 -6.45
C LYS A 73 -8.21 -15.09 -7.42
N TRP A 74 -7.11 -15.73 -7.80
CA TRP A 74 -6.10 -15.22 -8.73
C TRP A 74 -6.26 -15.77 -10.16
N ILE A 75 -7.11 -16.78 -10.33
CA ILE A 75 -7.28 -17.52 -11.57
C ILE A 75 -8.63 -17.13 -12.18
N SER A 76 -8.66 -16.88 -13.49
CA SER A 76 -9.93 -16.63 -14.16
C SER A 76 -10.72 -17.94 -14.34
N PRO A 77 -12.06 -17.90 -14.35
CA PRO A 77 -12.89 -19.11 -14.39
C PRO A 77 -12.59 -20.06 -15.57
N ASP A 78 -12.14 -19.52 -16.70
CA ASP A 78 -11.74 -20.28 -17.88
C ASP A 78 -10.42 -21.06 -17.69
N GLN A 79 -9.52 -20.56 -16.84
CA GLN A 79 -8.22 -21.19 -16.55
C GLN A 79 -8.30 -22.22 -15.42
N GLU A 80 -9.36 -22.20 -14.59
CA GLU A 80 -9.53 -23.15 -13.48
C GLU A 80 -9.51 -24.62 -13.96
N ALA A 81 -10.05 -24.89 -15.15
CA ALA A 81 -10.06 -26.21 -15.75
C ALA A 81 -8.66 -26.78 -16.04
N GLU A 82 -7.65 -25.91 -16.18
CA GLU A 82 -6.25 -26.27 -16.37
C GLU A 82 -5.47 -26.26 -15.05
N VAL A 83 -5.65 -25.21 -14.24
CA VAL A 83 -4.87 -24.99 -13.01
C VAL A 83 -5.22 -26.00 -11.92
N VAL A 84 -6.50 -26.33 -11.72
CA VAL A 84 -6.93 -27.25 -10.65
C VAL A 84 -6.32 -28.65 -10.81
N PRO A 85 -6.35 -29.27 -12.01
CA PRO A 85 -5.64 -30.53 -12.24
C PRO A 85 -4.13 -30.44 -11.99
N LEU A 86 -3.47 -29.34 -12.38
CA LEU A 86 -2.03 -29.14 -12.16
C LEU A 86 -1.71 -29.04 -10.68
N PHE A 87 -2.50 -28.28 -9.91
CA PHE A 87 -2.38 -28.19 -8.47
C PHE A 87 -2.40 -29.58 -7.81
N HIS A 88 -3.38 -30.41 -8.17
CA HIS A 88 -3.48 -31.76 -7.61
C HIS A 88 -2.31 -32.66 -8.01
N LYS A 89 -1.79 -32.54 -9.23
CA LYS A 89 -0.59 -33.27 -9.66
C LYS A 89 0.65 -32.85 -8.86
N THR A 90 0.85 -31.55 -8.65
CA THR A 90 1.96 -31.01 -7.86
C THR A 90 1.84 -31.47 -6.41
N TYR A 91 0.66 -31.34 -5.78
CA TYR A 91 0.44 -31.78 -4.41
C TYR A 91 0.67 -33.29 -4.21
N ALA A 92 0.25 -34.13 -5.17
CA ALA A 92 0.43 -35.57 -5.09
C ALA A 92 1.91 -36.00 -5.00
N LEU A 93 2.83 -35.17 -5.50
CA LEU A 93 4.27 -35.43 -5.45
C LEU A 93 4.94 -34.96 -4.15
N LYS A 94 4.22 -34.23 -3.29
CA LYS A 94 4.75 -33.60 -2.07
C LYS A 94 5.40 -34.56 -1.07
N SER A 95 4.87 -35.77 -0.93
CA SER A 95 5.43 -36.79 -0.03
C SER A 95 6.52 -37.66 -0.68
N GLY A 96 6.86 -37.40 -1.94
CA GLY A 96 7.81 -38.18 -2.72
C GLY A 96 9.26 -37.70 -2.56
N ASP A 97 10.00 -37.76 -3.67
CA ASP A 97 11.36 -37.24 -3.73
C ASP A 97 11.38 -35.71 -3.58
N LYS A 98 12.25 -35.22 -2.69
CA LYS A 98 12.29 -33.79 -2.33
C LYS A 98 12.85 -32.92 -3.45
N GLU A 99 13.84 -33.40 -4.19
CA GLU A 99 14.44 -32.65 -5.29
C GLU A 99 13.43 -32.50 -6.43
N LEU A 100 12.75 -33.60 -6.78
CA LEU A 100 11.66 -33.61 -7.75
C LEU A 100 10.52 -32.68 -7.32
N TYR A 101 10.08 -32.77 -6.06
CA TYR A 101 9.00 -31.91 -5.56
C TYR A 101 9.35 -30.44 -5.69
N ASN A 102 10.56 -30.03 -5.30
CA ASN A 102 11.00 -28.64 -5.43
C ASN A 102 10.97 -28.14 -6.88
N ILE A 103 11.30 -29.01 -7.86
CA ILE A 103 11.25 -28.66 -9.28
C ILE A 103 9.81 -28.45 -9.75
N VAL A 104 8.90 -29.37 -9.44
CA VAL A 104 7.49 -29.27 -9.87
C VAL A 104 6.73 -28.18 -9.11
N GLU A 105 7.04 -27.97 -7.84
CA GLU A 105 6.52 -26.86 -7.04
C GLU A 105 6.94 -25.54 -7.67
N LYS A 106 8.23 -25.35 -7.94
CA LYS A 106 8.71 -24.14 -8.61
C LYS A 106 8.03 -23.94 -9.96
N HIS A 107 7.92 -24.98 -10.78
CA HIS A 107 7.28 -24.86 -12.09
C HIS A 107 5.79 -24.54 -12.01
N PHE A 108 5.08 -25.01 -10.98
CA PHE A 108 3.68 -24.65 -10.75
C PHE A 108 3.50 -23.19 -10.30
N LEU A 109 4.52 -22.60 -9.68
CA LEU A 109 4.51 -21.22 -9.20
C LEU A 109 4.93 -20.19 -10.28
N GLU A 110 5.45 -20.61 -11.42
CA GLU A 110 5.81 -19.74 -12.56
C GLU A 110 4.62 -19.50 -13.51
#